data_AF-A0A3S1UGX3-F1
#
_entry.id   AF-A0A3S1UGX3-F1
#
_cell.length_a   1.000
_cell.length_b   1.000
_cell.length_c   1.000
_cell.angle_alpha   90.00
_cell.angle_beta   90.00
_cell.angle_gamma   90.00
#
_symmetry.space_group_name_H-M   'P 1'
#
loop_
_entity.id
_entity.type
_entity.pdbx_description
1 polymer ?
#
loop_
_entity_poly.entity_id
_entity_poly.type
_entity_poly.pdbx_seq_one_letter_code
_entity_poly.pdbx_strand_id
1 'polypeptide(L)'
;INMLVDVSERKHAETQQRILLDELNHRVKNNMMMLKSLLSVAARTSKSPEARTVLDEASKRVAAMAAAQRVLYDTPDAVNFGAEPFLGAVCETAKQMFPPAVELVCEADAIQLPNDIAMPLALIINELLINAVKYG
;
A
#
# COMPACT_ATOMS: atom_id res chain seq x y z
N ILE A 1 -49.87 10.76 7.54
CA ILE A 1 -49.37 9.96 6.40
C ILE A 1 -48.01 9.42 6.84
N ASN A 2 -47.96 8.16 7.28
CA ASN A 2 -46.73 7.52 7.73
C ASN A 2 -46.01 6.98 6.48
N MET A 3 -44.96 7.67 6.03
CA MET A 3 -44.14 7.22 4.91
C MET A 3 -43.19 6.15 5.42
N LEU A 4 -43.61 4.88 5.37
CA LEU A 4 -42.68 3.75 5.41
C LEU A 4 -41.89 3.80 4.10
N VAL A 5 -40.82 4.58 4.09
CA VAL A 5 -39.84 4.56 3.01
C VAL A 5 -39.24 3.15 3.03
N ASP A 6 -39.44 2.40 1.95
CA ASP A 6 -38.80 1.09 1.81
C ASP A 6 -37.28 1.30 1.68
N VAL A 7 -36.58 1.19 2.82
CA VAL A 7 -35.12 1.30 2.89
C VAL A 7 -34.45 -0.04 2.56
N SER A 8 -35.23 -1.11 2.34
CA SER A 8 -34.72 -2.47 2.18
C SER A 8 -33.90 -2.61 0.90
N GLU A 9 -34.41 -2.11 -0.22
CA GLU A 9 -33.69 -2.12 -1.50
C GLU A 9 -32.40 -1.29 -1.44
N ARG A 10 -32.46 -0.10 -0.83
CA ARG A 10 -31.28 0.78 -0.67
C ARG A 10 -30.21 0.12 0.20
N LYS A 11 -30.59 -0.44 1.35
CA LYS A 11 -29.65 -1.16 2.22
C LYS A 11 -29.08 -2.40 1.56
N HIS A 12 -29.87 -3.10 0.75
CA HIS A 12 -29.40 -4.26 -0.01
C HIS A 12 -28.36 -3.84 -1.05
N ALA A 13 -28.63 -2.76 -1.80
CA ALA A 13 -27.69 -2.18 -2.76
C ALA A 13 -26.39 -1.68 -2.10
N GLU A 14 -26.48 -0.95 -0.99
CA GLU A 14 -25.32 -0.50 -0.19
C GLU A 14 -24.47 -1.69 0.29
N THR A 15 -25.12 -2.76 0.75
CA THR A 15 -24.44 -3.98 1.21
C THR A 15 -23.74 -4.70 0.05
N GLN A 16 -24.42 -4.86 -1.09
CA GLN A 16 -23.84 -5.45 -2.29
C GLN A 16 -22.63 -4.64 -2.79
N GLN A 17 -22.76 -3.31 -2.80
CA GLN A 17 -21.66 -2.41 -3.18
C GLN A 17 -20.45 -2.59 -2.26
N ARG A 18 -20.67 -2.67 -0.95
CA ARG A 18 -19.59 -2.90 0.02
C ARG A 18 -18.89 -4.24 -0.20
N ILE A 19 -19.64 -5.31 -0.45
CA ILE A 19 -19.08 -6.64 -0.75
C ILE A 19 -18.23 -6.61 -2.04
N LEU A 20 -18.72 -5.96 -3.09
CA LEU A 20 -17.99 -5.86 -4.36
C LEU A 20 -16.70 -5.05 -4.21
N LEU A 21 -16.73 -3.96 -3.43
CA LEU A 21 -15.54 -3.16 -3.13
C LEU A 21 -14.52 -3.97 -2.33
N ASP A 22 -14.96 -4.72 -1.32
CA ASP A 22 -14.09 -5.59 -0.52
C ASP A 22 -13.41 -6.67 -1.36
N GLU A 23 -14.17 -7.32 -2.25
CA GLU A 23 -13.63 -8.32 -3.19
C GLU A 23 -12.64 -7.70 -4.19
N LEU A 24 -12.93 -6.51 -4.71
CA LEU A 24 -12.01 -5.77 -5.57
C LEU A 24 -10.70 -5.46 -4.82
N ASN A 25 -10.80 -4.97 -3.59
CA ASN A 25 -9.65 -4.64 -2.74
C ASN A 25 -8.79 -5.87 -2.46
N HIS A 26 -9.43 -7.00 -2.13
CA HIS A 26 -8.75 -8.29 -1.98
C HIS A 26 -8.02 -8.71 -3.25
N ARG A 27 -8.63 -8.57 -4.43
CA ARG A 27 -8.00 -8.88 -5.72
C ARG A 27 -6.82 -7.97 -6.02
N VAL A 28 -6.93 -6.66 -5.77
CA VAL A 28 -5.82 -5.72 -5.98
C VAL A 28 -4.65 -6.08 -5.07
N LYS A 29 -4.90 -6.38 -3.79
CA LYS A 29 -3.87 -6.85 -2.86
C LYS A 29 -3.19 -8.12 -3.37
N ASN A 30 -3.96 -9.10 -3.83
CA ASN A 30 -3.43 -10.35 -4.38
C ASN A 30 -2.57 -10.11 -5.63
N ASN A 31 -2.99 -9.20 -6.52
CA ASN A 31 -2.25 -8.84 -7.72
C ASN A 31 -0.91 -8.18 -7.37
N MET A 32 -0.88 -7.26 -6.41
CA MET A 32 0.38 -6.63 -5.98
C MET A 32 1.34 -7.64 -5.34
N MET A 33 0.84 -8.56 -4.52
CA MET A 33 1.67 -9.63 -3.96
C MET A 33 2.22 -10.57 -5.04
N MET A 34 1.39 -10.92 -6.03
CA MET A 34 1.80 -11.74 -7.17
C MET A 34 2.90 -11.05 -7.97
N LEU A 35 2.71 -9.78 -8.31
CA LEU A 35 3.71 -8.96 -9.02
C LEU A 35 5.03 -8.89 -8.25
N LYS A 36 4.98 -8.59 -6.95
CA LYS A 36 6.16 -8.62 -6.06
C LYS A 36 6.88 -9.97 -6.13
N SER A 37 6.14 -11.07 -6.01
CA SER A 37 6.70 -12.42 -6.05
C SER A 37 7.39 -12.74 -7.38
N LEU A 38 6.74 -12.39 -8.50
CA LEU A 38 7.30 -12.56 -9.85
C LEU A 38 8.61 -11.79 -10.02
N LEU A 39 8.65 -10.52 -9.57
CA LEU A 39 9.85 -9.70 -9.60
C LEU A 39 10.97 -10.27 -8.74
N SER A 40 10.66 -10.72 -7.52
CA SER A 40 11.63 -11.38 -6.64
C SER A 40 12.16 -12.70 -7.22
N VAL A 41 11.32 -13.49 -7.90
CA VAL A 41 11.76 -14.70 -8.60
C VAL A 41 12.69 -14.35 -9.76
N ALA A 42 12.31 -13.38 -10.60
CA ALA A 42 13.11 -12.94 -11.74
C ALA A 42 14.47 -12.37 -11.29
N ALA A 43 14.50 -11.63 -10.17
CA ALA A 43 15.74 -11.13 -9.58
C ALA A 43 16.67 -12.30 -9.18
N ARG A 44 16.13 -13.33 -8.51
CA ARG A 44 16.93 -14.50 -8.09
C ARG A 44 17.47 -15.32 -9.25
N THR A 45 16.71 -15.46 -10.34
CA THR A 45 17.11 -16.28 -11.50
C THR A 45 17.97 -15.53 -12.52
N SER A 46 18.03 -14.21 -12.44
CA SER A 46 18.83 -13.39 -13.35
C SER A 46 20.33 -13.65 -13.20
N LYS A 47 21.03 -13.73 -14.34
CA LYS A 47 22.50 -13.84 -14.40
C LYS A 47 23.21 -12.48 -14.43
N SER A 48 22.50 -11.41 -14.78
CA SER A 48 23.06 -10.05 -14.84
C SER A 48 22.91 -9.35 -13.49
N PRO A 49 24.02 -8.92 -12.83
CA PRO A 49 23.96 -8.18 -11.57
C PRO A 49 23.14 -6.88 -11.66
N GLU A 50 23.22 -6.19 -12.79
CA GLU A 50 22.44 -4.97 -13.05
C GLU A 50 20.94 -5.29 -13.08
N ALA A 51 20.54 -6.33 -13.82
CA ALA A 51 19.14 -6.75 -13.88
C ALA A 51 18.63 -7.22 -12.50
N ARG A 52 19.46 -7.87 -11.68
CA ARG A 52 19.08 -8.22 -10.30
C ARG A 52 18.72 -6.98 -9.49
N THR A 53 19.56 -5.95 -9.59
CA THR A 53 19.40 -4.69 -8.85
C THR A 53 18.09 -4.01 -9.25
N VAL A 54 17.85 -3.85 -10.55
CA VAL A 54 16.63 -3.21 -11.07
C VAL A 54 15.37 -3.99 -10.66
N LEU A 55 15.39 -5.32 -10.73
CA LEU A 55 14.25 -6.15 -10.36
C LEU A 55 13.96 -6.13 -8.84
N ASP A 56 15.01 -6.08 -8.02
CA ASP A 56 14.88 -5.94 -6.57
C ASP A 56 14.31 -4.57 -6.19
N GLU A 57 14.77 -3.49 -6.84
CA GLU A 57 14.23 -2.14 -6.67
C GLU A 57 12.77 -2.05 -7.13
N ALA A 58 12.42 -2.66 -8.25
CA ALA A 58 11.03 -2.75 -8.70
C ALA A 58 10.15 -3.50 -7.69
N SER A 59 10.65 -4.61 -7.12
CA SER A 59 9.92 -5.39 -6.10
C SER A 59 9.67 -4.55 -4.83
N LYS A 60 10.66 -3.77 -4.40
CA LYS A 60 10.55 -2.83 -3.27
C LYS A 60 9.49 -1.75 -3.52
N ARG A 61 9.47 -1.15 -4.72
CA ARG A 61 8.45 -0.15 -5.11
C ARG A 61 7.04 -0.73 -5.12
N VAL A 62 6.87 -1.93 -5.69
CA VAL A 62 5.56 -2.63 -5.69
C VAL A 62 5.11 -2.92 -4.25
N ALA A 63 6.02 -3.29 -3.36
CA ALA A 63 5.70 -3.50 -1.94
C ALA A 63 5.23 -2.20 -1.26
N ALA A 64 5.90 -1.08 -1.50
CA ALA A 64 5.49 0.22 -0.97
C ALA A 64 4.11 0.66 -1.49
N MET A 65 3.85 0.48 -2.79
CA MET A 65 2.53 0.74 -3.38
C MET A 65 1.45 -0.16 -2.76
N ALA A 66 1.74 -1.44 -2.51
CA ALA A 66 0.81 -2.35 -1.85
C ALA A 66 0.49 -1.93 -0.40
N ALA A 67 1.46 -1.37 0.32
CA ALA A 67 1.27 -0.85 1.67
C ALA A 67 0.34 0.37 1.68
N ALA A 68 0.60 1.32 0.78
CA ALA A 68 -0.23 2.49 0.61
C ALA A 68 -1.66 2.15 0.19
N GLN A 69 -1.82 1.21 -0.75
CA GLN A 69 -3.13 0.77 -1.22
C GLN A 69 -3.99 0.18 -0.10
N ARG A 70 -3.38 -0.55 0.84
CA ARG A 70 -4.06 -1.11 2.02
C ARG A 70 -4.69 -0.01 2.88
N VAL A 71 -3.93 1.05 3.14
CA VAL A 71 -4.40 2.17 3.99
C VAL A 71 -5.53 2.94 3.32
N LEU A 72 -5.45 3.14 2.00
CA LEU A 72 -6.55 3.76 1.24
C LEU A 72 -7.85 2.94 1.29
N TYR A 73 -7.75 1.61 1.36
CA TYR A 73 -8.92 0.72 1.41
C TYR A 73 -9.55 0.62 2.79
N ASP A 74 -8.72 0.63 3.83
CA ASP A 74 -9.19 0.56 5.22
C ASP A 74 -9.82 1.90 5.67
N THR A 75 -9.69 2.97 4.86
CA THR A 75 -10.26 4.28 5.16
C THR A 75 -11.72 4.37 4.67
N PRO A 76 -12.69 4.68 5.55
CA PRO A 76 -14.10 4.81 5.17
C PRO A 76 -14.39 5.99 4.22
N ASP A 77 -13.49 6.98 4.22
CA ASP A 77 -13.55 8.16 3.35
C ASP A 77 -12.79 7.87 2.05
N ALA A 78 -13.50 7.93 0.92
CA ALA A 78 -12.90 7.73 -0.40
C ALA A 78 -12.05 8.92 -0.86
N VAL A 79 -12.02 10.03 -0.10
CA VAL A 79 -11.36 11.28 -0.49
C VAL A 79 -9.99 11.45 0.17
N ASN A 80 -9.87 11.08 1.45
CA ASN A 80 -8.66 11.33 2.25
C ASN A 80 -8.21 10.08 3.02
N PHE A 81 -6.94 10.08 3.43
CA PHE A 81 -6.35 9.08 4.31
C PHE A 81 -5.56 9.72 5.46
N GLY A 82 -5.43 9.01 6.58
CA GLY A 82 -4.62 9.47 7.71
C GLY A 82 -3.12 9.29 7.46
N ALA A 83 -2.32 10.35 7.66
CA ALA A 83 -0.87 10.33 7.44
C ALA A 83 -0.14 9.36 8.39
N GLU A 84 -0.53 9.30 9.66
CA GLU A 84 0.06 8.42 10.67
C GLU A 84 -0.08 6.91 10.33
N PRO A 85 -1.29 6.35 10.10
CA PRO A 85 -1.42 4.94 9.72
C PRO A 85 -0.78 4.64 8.37
N PHE A 86 -0.79 5.62 7.45
CA PHE A 86 -0.11 5.50 6.17
C PHE A 86 1.41 5.35 6.32
N LEU A 87 2.05 6.27 7.06
CA LEU A 87 3.49 6.22 7.27
C LEU A 87 3.89 4.92 7.98
N GLY A 88 3.14 4.53 9.01
CA GLY A 88 3.34 3.27 9.71
C GLY A 88 3.36 2.07 8.77
N ALA A 89 2.33 1.92 7.92
CA ALA A 89 2.22 0.80 7.00
C ALA A 89 3.36 0.74 5.96
N VAL A 90 3.78 1.90 5.43
CA VAL A 90 4.90 2.00 4.48
C VAL A 90 6.21 1.64 5.16
N CYS A 91 6.46 2.19 6.36
CA CYS A 91 7.67 1.92 7.14
C CYS A 91 7.78 0.46 7.57
N GLU A 92 6.70 -0.17 8.05
CA GLU A 92 6.69 -1.60 8.39
C GLU A 92 7.06 -2.47 7.19
N THR A 93 6.53 -2.12 6.01
CA THR A 93 6.82 -2.84 4.77
C THR A 93 8.29 -2.68 4.37
N ALA A 94 8.83 -1.46 4.48
CA ALA A 94 10.24 -1.18 4.22
C ALA A 94 11.16 -1.92 5.20
N LYS A 95 10.81 -1.94 6.49
CA LYS A 95 11.57 -2.60 7.56
C LYS A 95 11.81 -4.09 7.30
N GLN A 96 10.83 -4.79 6.72
CA GLN A 96 10.98 -6.20 6.34
C GLN A 96 12.07 -6.46 5.29
N MET A 97 12.49 -5.41 4.57
CA MET A 97 13.49 -5.47 3.51
C MET A 97 14.86 -4.97 3.96
N PHE A 98 14.95 -4.41 5.17
CA PHE A 98 16.19 -3.86 5.71
C PHE A 98 16.94 -4.88 6.59
N PRO A 99 18.27 -4.76 6.72
CA PRO A 99 19.03 -5.56 7.67
C PRO A 99 18.49 -5.41 9.10
N PRO A 100 18.49 -6.47 9.93
CA PRO A 100 17.96 -6.41 11.30
C PRO A 100 18.58 -5.33 12.19
N ALA A 101 19.83 -4.94 11.92
CA ALA A 101 20.56 -3.94 12.67
C ALA A 101 20.14 -2.49 12.36
N VAL A 102 19.43 -2.24 11.25
CA VAL A 102 18.92 -0.90 10.94
C VAL A 102 17.79 -0.57 11.91
N GLU A 103 17.89 0.52 12.65
CA GLU A 103 16.75 1.06 13.43
C GLU A 103 15.89 1.96 12.52
N LEU A 104 14.56 1.85 12.61
CA LEU A 104 13.65 2.66 11.83
C LEU A 104 12.59 3.23 12.76
N VAL A 105 12.57 4.57 12.88
CA VAL A 105 11.58 5.33 13.64
C VAL A 105 10.75 6.13 12.64
N CYS A 106 9.43 6.02 12.72
CA CYS A 106 8.50 6.70 11.83
C CYS A 106 7.44 7.40 12.65
N GLU A 107 7.41 8.73 12.52
CA GLU A 107 6.50 9.61 13.25
C GLU A 107 5.82 10.55 12.25
N ALA A 108 4.51 10.72 12.38
CA ALA A 108 3.73 11.64 11.58
C ALA A 108 2.63 12.26 12.43
N ASP A 109 2.31 13.52 12.15
CA ASP A 109 1.15 14.17 12.75
C ASP A 109 -0.16 13.51 12.29
N ALA A 110 -1.18 13.56 13.15
CA ALA A 110 -2.52 13.05 12.87
C ALA A 110 -3.30 13.96 11.90
N ILE A 111 -2.79 14.11 10.67
CA ILE A 111 -3.40 14.90 9.59
C ILE A 111 -4.04 14.01 8.52
N GLN A 112 -5.03 14.57 7.82
CA GLN A 112 -5.67 13.93 6.67
C GLN A 112 -5.04 14.45 5.39
N LEU A 113 -4.76 13.54 4.46
CA LEU A 113 -4.12 13.82 3.18
C LEU A 113 -5.02 13.35 2.02
N PRO A 114 -5.03 14.06 0.87
CA PRO A 114 -5.77 13.64 -0.32
C PRO A 114 -5.32 12.28 -0.87
N ASN A 115 -6.25 11.41 -1.28
CA ASN A 115 -5.92 10.06 -1.74
C ASN A 115 -5.03 10.02 -3.00
N ASP A 116 -5.06 11.04 -3.85
CA ASP A 116 -4.23 11.13 -5.06
C ASP A 116 -2.73 11.23 -4.75
N ILE A 117 -2.34 11.72 -3.56
CA ILE A 117 -0.94 11.81 -3.15
C ILE A 117 -0.39 10.54 -2.49
N ALA A 118 -1.24 9.57 -2.14
CA ALA A 118 -0.81 8.38 -1.39
C ALA A 118 0.23 7.55 -2.14
N MET A 119 0.00 7.25 -3.43
CA MET A 119 0.96 6.49 -4.24
C MET A 119 2.30 7.21 -4.42
N PRO A 120 2.34 8.47 -4.90
CA PRO A 120 3.62 9.16 -5.04
C PRO A 120 4.32 9.35 -3.68
N LEU A 121 3.60 9.63 -2.60
CA LEU A 121 4.19 9.77 -1.28
C LEU A 121 4.82 8.45 -0.78
N ALA A 122 4.16 7.31 -1.00
CA ALA A 122 4.69 6.00 -0.62
C ALA A 122 6.00 5.67 -1.35
N LEU A 123 6.07 6.00 -2.64
CA LEU A 123 7.27 5.83 -3.45
C LEU A 123 8.39 6.76 -2.97
N ILE A 124 8.10 8.04 -2.73
CA ILE A 124 9.09 9.00 -2.21
C ILE A 124 9.67 8.50 -0.89
N ILE A 125 8.81 8.09 0.07
CA ILE A 125 9.25 7.55 1.36
C ILE A 125 10.11 6.30 1.13
N ASN A 126 9.68 5.36 0.28
CA ASN A 126 10.44 4.15 0.00
C ASN A 126 11.84 4.46 -0.56
N GLU A 127 11.96 5.38 -1.54
CA GLU A 127 13.27 5.74 -2.10
C GLU A 127 14.16 6.44 -1.05
N LEU A 128 13.59 7.33 -0.22
CA LEU A 128 14.33 7.99 0.86
C LEU A 128 14.87 6.96 1.86
N LEU A 129 14.03 6.02 2.30
CA LEU A 129 14.42 4.97 3.25
C LEU A 129 15.49 4.04 2.64
N ILE A 130 15.33 3.63 1.38
CA ILE A 130 16.33 2.79 0.69
C ILE A 130 17.66 3.55 0.59
N ASN A 131 17.64 4.82 0.23
CA ASN A 131 18.85 5.62 0.11
C ASN A 131 19.54 5.83 1.45
N ALA A 132 18.78 6.08 2.52
CA ALA A 132 19.33 6.18 3.88
C ALA A 132 20.03 4.87 4.30
N VAL A 133 19.45 3.71 4.01
CA VAL A 133 20.07 2.41 4.34
C VAL A 133 21.29 2.10 3.47
N LYS A 134 21.29 2.51 2.19
CA LYS A 134 22.40 2.23 1.27
C LYS A 134 23.61 3.15 1.48
N TYR A 135 23.38 4.42 1.83
CA TYR A 135 24.40 5.47 1.78
C TYR A 135 24.55 6.31 3.05
N GLY A 136 23.65 6.13 4.02
CA GLY A 136 23.69 6.83 5.31
C GLY A 136 24.62 6.19 6.34
#